data_AF-A0A6N7PD82-F1
#
_entry.id   AF-A0A6N7PD82-F1
#
_cell.length_a   1.000
_cell.length_b   1.000
_cell.length_c   1.000
_cell.angle_alpha   90.00
_cell.angle_beta   90.00
_cell.angle_gamma   90.00
#
_symmetry.space_group_name_H-M   'P 1'
#
loop_
_entity.id
_entity.type
_entity.pdbx_description
1 polymer ?
#
loop_
_entity_poly.entity_id
_entity_poly.type
_entity_poly.pdbx_seq_one_letter_code
_entity_poly.pdbx_strand_id
1 'polypeptide(L)' 'MTKDTLQRLERIDRLIQTKATGTPTKLASRIGISERCVYKYLNLMKDFGAPIKFDNSRQSYYYDEEGYFKISFKFKSYQ' A
#
# COMPACT_ATOMS: atom_id res chain seq x y z
N MET A 1 -9.98 2.53 -13.92
CA MET A 1 -8.73 2.81 -13.16
C MET A 1 -8.11 4.06 -13.74
N THR A 2 -7.79 5.07 -12.92
CA THR A 2 -7.08 6.28 -13.38
C THR A 2 -5.58 6.08 -13.26
N LYS A 3 -4.79 6.90 -13.97
CA LYS A 3 -3.32 6.87 -13.94
C LYS A 3 -2.75 6.95 -12.51
N ASP A 4 -3.46 7.66 -11.63
CA ASP A 4 -3.06 7.87 -10.23
C ASP A 4 -3.15 6.61 -9.37
N THR A 5 -3.96 5.61 -9.74
CA THR A 5 -4.18 4.41 -8.91
C THR A 5 -2.87 3.66 -8.66
N LEU A 6 -2.06 3.44 -9.70
CA LEU A 6 -0.78 2.73 -9.57
C LEU A 6 0.22 3.53 -8.72
N GLN A 7 0.30 4.84 -8.95
CA GLN A 7 1.18 5.72 -8.16
C GLN A 7 0.78 5.75 -6.68
N ARG A 8 -0.52 5.73 -6.38
CA ARG A 8 -1.02 5.66 -5.00
C ARG A 8 -0.68 4.31 -4.37
N LEU A 9 -0.83 3.20 -5.09
CA LEU A 9 -0.45 1.87 -4.61
C LEU A 9 1.05 1.79 -4.31
N GLU A 10 1.92 2.26 -5.21
CA GLU A 10 3.36 2.33 -4.98
C GLU A 10 3.72 3.20 -3.77
N ARG A 11 3.02 4.32 -3.57
CA ARG A 11 3.26 5.21 -2.44
C ARG A 11 2.79 4.59 -1.12
N ILE A 12 1.64 3.91 -1.12
CA ILE A 12 1.14 3.17 0.04
C ILE A 12 2.11 2.04 0.40
N ASP A 13 2.54 1.24 -0.57
CA ASP A 13 3.53 0.17 -0.41
C ASP A 13 4.80 0.66 0.31
N ARG A 14 5.43 1.73 -0.20
CA ARG A 14 6.62 2.32 0.45
C ARG A 14 6.38 2.74 1.89
N LEU A 15 5.22 3.30 2.20
CA LEU A 15 4.87 3.72 3.56
C LEU A 15 4.60 2.53 4.49
N ILE A 16 4.07 1.43 3.98
CA ILE A 16 3.87 0.18 4.73
C ILE A 16 5.22 -0.47 5.04
N GLN A 17 6.12 -0.58 4.05
CA GLN A 17 7.47 -1.14 4.24
C GLN A 17 8.25 -0.39 5.33
N THR A 18 8.17 0.94 5.31
CA THR A 18 8.85 1.80 6.28
C THR A 18 8.08 1.98 7.58
N LYS A 19 6.89 1.36 7.73
CA LYS A 19 6.01 1.49 8.90
C LYS A 19 5.70 2.95 9.24
N ALA A 20 5.57 3.75 8.19
CA ALA A 20 5.40 5.19 8.23
C ALA A 20 4.04 5.61 7.64
N THR A 21 3.01 4.76 7.66
CA THR A 21 1.70 5.16 7.11
C THR A 21 1.00 6.19 8.00
N GLY A 22 1.22 6.12 9.31
CA GLY A 22 0.36 6.78 10.27
C GLY A 22 -1.03 6.11 10.34
N THR A 23 -1.95 6.78 11.04
CA THR A 23 -3.37 6.39 11.10
C THR A 23 -4.00 6.39 9.70
N PRO A 24 -5.15 5.73 9.50
CA PRO A 24 -5.88 5.77 8.23
C PRO A 24 -6.11 7.21 7.73
N THR A 25 -6.48 8.13 8.61
CA THR A 25 -6.67 9.54 8.29
C THR A 25 -5.37 10.24 7.87
N LYS A 26 -4.24 9.96 8.55
CA LYS A 26 -2.92 10.50 8.18
C LYS A 26 -2.46 9.96 6.82
N LEU A 27 -2.64 8.67 6.58
CA LEU A 27 -2.35 8.05 5.29
C LEU A 27 -3.20 8.69 4.18
N ALA A 28 -4.50 8.88 4.42
CA ALA A 28 -5.42 9.52 3.48
C ALA A 28 -4.95 10.93 3.08
N SER A 29 -4.58 11.76 4.06
CA SER A 29 -4.02 13.10 3.83
C SER A 29 -2.71 13.05 3.03
N ARG A 30 -1.79 12.15 3.36
CA ARG A 30 -0.50 12.01 2.65
C ARG A 30 -0.64 11.57 1.21
N ILE A 31 -1.65 10.74 0.92
CA ILE A 31 -1.94 10.22 -0.43
C ILE A 31 -2.84 11.19 -1.22
N GLY A 32 -3.54 12.11 -0.55
CA GLY A 32 -4.47 13.05 -1.16
C GLY A 32 -5.80 12.41 -1.56
N ILE A 33 -6.34 11.53 -0.70
CA ILE A 33 -7.60 10.80 -0.91
C ILE A 33 -8.44 10.80 0.37
N SER A 34 -9.69 10.35 0.29
CA SER A 34 -10.51 10.10 1.47
C SER A 34 -10.06 8.84 2.22
N GLU A 35 -10.37 8.78 3.51
CA GLU A 35 -10.09 7.60 4.34
C GLU A 35 -10.79 6.33 3.80
N ARG A 36 -12.02 6.47 3.30
CA ARG A 36 -12.72 5.38 2.60
C ARG A 36 -11.91 4.83 1.43
N CYS A 37 -11.26 5.70 0.66
CA CYS A 37 -10.40 5.25 -0.45
C CYS A 37 -9.12 4.57 0.04
N VAL A 38 -8.54 4.96 1.18
CA VAL A 38 -7.43 4.23 1.80
C VAL A 38 -7.82 2.78 2.08
N TYR A 39 -8.96 2.53 2.73
CA TYR A 39 -9.41 1.17 2.99
C TYR A 39 -9.64 0.38 1.70
N LYS A 40 -10.16 1.00 0.63
CA LYS A 40 -10.28 0.35 -0.68
C LYS A 40 -8.92 -0.10 -1.23
N TYR A 41 -7.90 0.75 -1.15
CA TYR A 41 -6.55 0.39 -1.61
C TYR A 41 -5.91 -0.71 -0.75
N LEU A 42 -6.04 -0.63 0.58
CA LEU A 42 -5.52 -1.64 1.49
C LEU A 42 -6.19 -3.00 1.27
N ASN A 43 -7.52 -3.02 1.11
CA ASN A 43 -8.25 -4.26 0.81
C ASN A 43 -7.86 -4.80 -0.56
N LEU A 44 -7.74 -3.95 -1.58
CA LEU A 44 -7.22 -4.37 -2.88
C LEU A 44 -5.83 -5.04 -2.73
N MET A 45 -4.89 -4.43 -2.02
CA MET A 45 -3.58 -5.04 -1.81
C MET A 45 -3.66 -6.38 -1.08
N LYS A 46 -4.54 -6.51 -0.07
CA LYS A 46 -4.80 -7.76 0.65
C LYS A 46 -5.42 -8.83 -0.23
N ASP A 47 -6.39 -8.47 -1.08
CA ASP A 47 -7.04 -9.40 -2.03
C ASP A 47 -6.02 -9.96 -3.03
N PHE A 48 -4.96 -9.21 -3.33
CA PHE A 48 -3.81 -9.65 -4.13
C PHE A 48 -2.70 -10.33 -3.31
N GLY A 49 -2.97 -10.68 -2.05
CA GLY A 49 -2.09 -11.49 -1.20
C GLY A 49 -1.13 -10.71 -0.30
N ALA A 50 -1.20 -9.38 -0.24
CA ALA A 50 -0.31 -8.62 0.63
C ALA A 50 -0.68 -8.82 2.12
N PRO A 51 0.25 -9.27 2.99
CA PRO A 51 -0.06 -9.60 4.39
C PRO A 51 -0.06 -8.33 5.26
N ILE A 52 -0.97 -7.40 4.99
CA ILE A 52 -1.02 -6.09 5.66
C ILE A 52 -1.76 -6.18 7.01
N LYS A 53 -1.08 -5.78 8.08
CA LYS A 53 -1.66 -5.61 9.43
C LYS A 53 -1.55 -4.15 9.89
N PHE A 54 -2.32 -3.80 10.92
CA PHE A 54 -2.25 -2.49 11.57
C PHE A 54 -1.78 -2.65 13.01
N ASP A 55 -0.75 -1.90 13.40
CA ASP A 55 -0.26 -1.84 14.77
C ASP A 55 -0.86 -0.62 15.46
N ASN A 56 -1.71 -0.84 16.46
CA ASN A 56 -2.35 0.22 17.24
C ASN A 56 -1.35 1.03 18.10
N SER A 57 -0.23 0.45 18.52
CA SER A 57 0.77 1.15 19.32
C SER A 57 1.59 2.11 18.45
N ARG A 58 2.00 1.66 17.27
CA ARG A 58 2.78 2.45 16.30
C ARG A 58 1.91 3.36 15.46
N GLN A 59 0.60 3.11 15.44
CA GLN A 59 -0.36 3.76 14.56
C GLN A 59 0.11 3.69 13.11
N SER A 60 0.45 2.50 12.63
CA SER A 60 0.90 2.29 11.26
C SER A 60 0.50 0.92 10.72
N TYR A 61 0.25 0.87 9.42
CA TYR A 61 0.22 -0.37 8.67
C TYR A 61 1.64 -0.88 8.44
N TYR A 62 1.77 -2.20 8.37
CA TYR A 62 3.02 -2.93 8.12
C TYR A 62 2.72 -4.25 7.41
N TYR A 63 3.72 -4.83 6.75
CA TYR A 63 3.65 -6.21 6.26
C TYR A 63 4.05 -7.18 7.37
N ASP A 64 3.24 -8.20 7.58
CA ASP A 64 3.49 -9.27 8.56
C ASP A 64 4.72 -10.12 8.19
N GLU A 65 5.04 -10.15 6.90
CA GLU A 65 6.22 -10.79 6.34
C GLU A 65 7.03 -9.74 5.57
N GLU A 66 8.36 -9.87 5.55
CA GLU A 66 9.22 -8.94 4.83
C GLU A 66 8.97 -9.02 3.32
N GLY A 67 8.68 -7.88 2.69
CA GLY A 67 8.37 -7.84 1.27
C GLY A 67 7.89 -6.47 0.79
N TYR A 68 7.50 -6.44 -0.47
CA TYR A 68 6.97 -5.26 -1.16
C TYR A 68 5.86 -5.65 -2.14
N PHE A 69 4.92 -4.74 -2.36
CA PHE A 69 3.81 -4.93 -3.29
C PHE A 69 4.14 -4.28 -4.64
N LYS A 70 4.32 -5.09 -5.69
CA LYS A 70 4.70 -4.61 -7.02
C LYS A 70 3.75 -5.09 -8.10
N ILE A 71 3.16 -4.12 -8.81
CA ILE A 71 2.42 -4.35 -10.04
C ILE A 71 3.32 -3.95 -11.21
N SER A 72 3.74 -4.90 -12.04
CA SER A 72 4.57 -4.60 -13.21
C SER A 72 4.38 -5.61 -14.32
N PHE A 73 4.41 -5.15 -15.56
CA PHE A 73 4.63 -5.99 -16.74
C PHE A 73 6.13 -6.03 -17.04
N LYS A 74 6.66 -7.21 -17.38
CA LYS A 74 8.06 -7.40 -17.77
C LYS A 74 8.12 -8.28 -19.01
N PHE A 75 8.97 -7.89 -19.96
CA PHE A 75 9.32 -8.78 -21.07
C PHE A 75 10.17 -9.93 -20.56
N LYS A 76 10.03 -11.09 -21.21
CA LYS A 76 10.97 -12.20 -20.99
C LYS A 76 12.32 -11.79 -21.56
N SER A 77 13.34 -11.74 -20.71
CA SER A 77 14.72 -11.74 -21.18
C SER A 77 15.01 -13.16 -21.69
N TYR A 78 15.20 -13.32 -23.00
CA TYR A 78 15.91 -14.50 -23.50
C TYR A 78 17.38 -14.31 -23.15
N GLN A 79 17.91 -15.20 -22.32
CA GLN A 79 19.36 -15.37 -22.16
C GLN A 79 19.93 -16.05 -23.39
#